data_AF-A0A7J8Q8D0-F1
#
_entry.id   AF-A0A7J8Q8D0-F1
#
_cell.length_a   1.000
_cell.length_b   1.000
_cell.length_c   1.000
_cell.angle_alpha   90.00
_cell.angle_beta   90.00
_cell.angle_gamma   90.00
#
_symmetry.space_group_name_H-M   'P 1'
#
loop_
_entity.id
_entity.type
_entity.pdbx_description
1 polymer ?
#
loop_
_entity_poly.entity_id
_entity_poly.type
_entity_poly.pdbx_seq_one_letter_code
_entity_poly.pdbx_strand_id
1 'polypeptide(L)'
;SSPERAAWEIFHSLDVKYVLVVFGGLVGYPSDDINKFLWMVRIGGGVFPHIKEPDYLRDGQYRIDSQATPTMLNCLMYKLSYYRFVETDGKGFDRVRQTEIGKKYFKLTHFEEVRWL
;
A
#
# COMPACT_ATOMS: atom_id res chain seq x y z
N SER A 1 9.22 0.64 1.09
CA SER A 1 8.22 -0.26 1.73
C SER A 1 8.44 -1.70 1.30
N SER A 2 8.66 -2.61 2.24
CA SER A 2 8.91 -4.02 1.95
C SER A 2 7.65 -4.81 1.54
N PRO A 3 7.83 -6.03 0.98
CA PRO A 3 6.79 -7.06 0.94
C PRO A 3 6.34 -7.47 2.35
N GLU A 4 5.14 -8.04 2.45
CA GLU A 4 4.47 -8.37 3.72
C GLU A 4 5.34 -9.17 4.71
N ARG A 5 6.04 -10.22 4.27
CA ARG A 5 6.88 -11.05 5.16
C ARG A 5 7.99 -10.25 5.84
N ALA A 6 8.76 -9.50 5.07
CA ALA A 6 9.86 -8.70 5.61
C ALA A 6 9.34 -7.56 6.50
N ALA A 7 8.18 -7.00 6.19
CA ALA A 7 7.53 -6.05 7.09
C ALA A 7 7.09 -6.72 8.40
N TRP A 8 6.49 -7.91 8.35
CA TRP A 8 6.07 -8.67 9.53
C TRP A 8 7.24 -8.98 10.46
N GLU A 9 8.41 -9.38 9.94
CA GLU A 9 9.61 -9.62 10.75
C GLU A 9 10.03 -8.37 11.55
N ILE A 10 9.87 -7.18 10.96
CA ILE A 10 10.14 -5.90 11.64
C ILE A 10 9.06 -5.57 12.67
N PHE A 11 7.78 -5.73 12.33
CA PHE A 11 6.69 -5.48 13.30
C PHE A 11 6.80 -6.41 14.50
N HIS A 12 7.15 -7.67 14.27
CA HIS A 12 7.35 -8.66 15.31
C HIS A 12 8.54 -8.32 16.21
N SER A 13 9.67 -7.88 15.65
CA SER A 13 10.85 -7.49 16.44
C SER A 13 10.64 -6.24 17.28
N LEU A 14 9.72 -5.36 16.86
CA LEU A 14 9.31 -4.14 17.57
C LEU A 14 8.10 -4.35 18.50
N ASP A 15 7.61 -5.58 18.64
CA ASP A 15 6.42 -5.95 19.43
C ASP A 15 5.13 -5.17 19.05
N VAL A 16 5.00 -4.80 17.78
CA VAL A 16 3.84 -4.05 17.29
C VAL A 16 2.62 -4.98 17.18
N LYS A 17 1.50 -4.57 17.76
CA LYS A 17 0.24 -5.33 17.77
C LYS A 17 -0.79 -4.86 16.75
N TYR A 18 -0.79 -3.57 16.44
CA TYR A 18 -1.76 -2.94 15.55
C TYR A 18 -1.06 -1.98 14.60
N VAL A 19 -1.56 -1.91 13.38
CA VAL A 19 -1.16 -0.92 12.37
C VAL A 19 -2.42 -0.19 11.93
N LEU A 20 -2.35 1.14 11.91
CA LEU A 20 -3.40 2.00 11.38
C LEU A 20 -2.94 2.54 10.03
N VAL A 21 -3.81 2.42 9.02
CA VAL A 21 -3.61 3.00 7.68
C VAL A 21 -4.80 3.89 7.37
N VAL A 22 -4.55 5.15 7.02
CA VAL A 22 -5.57 6.07 6.53
C VAL A 22 -5.73 5.87 5.04
N PHE A 23 -6.92 5.45 4.61
CA PHE A 23 -7.25 5.23 3.21
C PHE A 23 -8.43 6.09 2.75
N GLY A 24 -8.22 6.90 1.73
CA GLY A 24 -9.21 7.85 1.22
C GLY A 24 -9.82 7.47 -0.12
N GLY A 25 -9.41 6.36 -0.72
CA GLY A 25 -9.78 6.01 -2.10
C GLY A 25 -11.28 5.81 -2.33
N LEU A 26 -12.05 5.42 -1.31
CA LEU A 26 -13.50 5.27 -1.43
C LEU A 26 -14.25 6.60 -1.48
N VAL A 27 -13.90 7.54 -0.60
CA VAL A 27 -14.61 8.82 -0.43
C VAL A 27 -13.96 9.99 -1.18
N GLY A 28 -12.77 9.78 -1.73
CA GLY A 28 -11.99 10.83 -2.40
C GLY A 28 -11.25 11.73 -1.43
N TYR A 29 -10.79 11.22 -0.28
CA TYR A 29 -10.02 11.99 0.69
C TYR A 29 -8.51 11.96 0.36
N PRO A 30 -7.90 13.06 -0.13
CA PRO A 30 -6.54 13.02 -0.66
C PRO A 30 -5.44 13.01 0.40
N SER A 31 -5.72 13.28 1.67
CA SER A 31 -4.70 13.28 2.74
C SER A 31 -4.49 11.88 3.35
N ASP A 32 -4.50 10.85 2.50
CA ASP A 32 -4.34 9.45 2.87
C ASP A 32 -2.89 8.98 2.78
N ASP A 33 -2.61 7.75 3.25
CA ASP A 33 -1.25 7.23 3.35
C ASP A 33 -0.67 6.80 1.99
N ILE A 34 -1.51 6.52 1.00
CA ILE A 34 -1.05 6.23 -0.37
C ILE A 34 -0.45 7.48 -1.03
N ASN A 35 -0.97 8.69 -0.76
CA ASN A 35 -0.38 9.94 -1.27
C ASN A 35 0.92 10.30 -0.56
N LYS A 36 1.06 9.93 0.71
CA LYS A 36 2.28 10.16 1.50
C LYS A 36 3.33 9.06 1.32
N PHE A 37 2.99 7.98 0.63
CA PHE A 37 3.79 6.76 0.55
C PHE A 37 5.23 6.95 0.05
N LEU A 38 5.45 7.75 -1.00
CA LEU A 38 6.81 7.96 -1.52
C LEU A 38 7.73 8.64 -0.50
N TRP A 39 7.19 9.49 0.39
CA TRP A 39 7.97 10.04 1.50
C TRP A 39 8.42 8.94 2.46
N MET A 40 7.54 7.99 2.77
CA MET A 40 7.90 6.83 3.59
C MET A 40 8.97 5.96 2.92
N VAL A 41 8.90 5.79 1.59
CA VAL A 41 9.92 5.06 0.81
C VAL A 41 11.27 5.77 0.87
N ARG A 42 11.32 7.09 0.70
CA ARG A 42 12.56 7.88 0.77
C ARG A 42 13.20 7.80 2.15
N ILE A 43 12.41 7.95 3.22
CA ILE A 43 12.89 7.86 4.61
C ILE A 43 13.41 6.44 4.88
N GLY A 44 12.63 5.41 4.52
CA GLY A 44 13.03 4.01 4.71
C GLY A 44 14.28 3.65 3.90
N GLY A 45 14.43 4.15 2.68
CA GLY A 45 15.61 3.94 1.83
C GLY A 45 16.88 4.56 2.39
N GLY A 46 16.78 5.61 3.22
CA GLY A 46 17.91 6.19 3.94
C GLY A 46 18.50 5.26 5.01
N VAL A 47 17.71 4.31 5.52
CA VAL A 47 18.14 3.32 6.53
C VAL A 47 18.37 1.93 5.90
N PHE A 48 17.56 1.57 4.91
CA PHE A 48 17.54 0.25 4.27
C PHE A 48 17.84 0.40 2.76
N PRO A 49 19.10 0.24 2.32
CA PRO A 49 19.53 0.52 0.94
C PRO A 49 18.85 -0.32 -0.16
N HIS A 50 18.21 -1.43 0.22
CA HIS A 50 17.44 -2.26 -0.70
C HIS A 50 16.06 -1.67 -1.02
N ILE A 51 15.60 -0.66 -0.29
CA ILE A 51 14.38 0.11 -0.59
C ILE A 51 14.77 1.28 -1.47
N LYS A 52 14.39 1.23 -2.75
CA LYS A 52 14.72 2.29 -3.72
C LYS A 52 13.44 2.86 -4.32
N GLU A 53 13.31 4.18 -4.30
CA GLU A 53 12.16 4.88 -4.88
C GLU A 53 11.88 4.50 -6.34
N PRO A 54 12.89 4.39 -7.24
CA PRO A 54 12.65 4.00 -8.63
C PRO A 54 11.91 2.66 -8.78
N ASP A 55 12.04 1.74 -7.83
CA ASP A 55 11.38 0.44 -7.90
C ASP A 55 9.84 0.56 -7.81
N TYR A 56 9.33 1.66 -7.27
CA TYR A 56 7.89 1.95 -7.13
C TYR A 56 7.32 2.80 -8.27
N LEU A 57 8.17 3.26 -9.19
CA LEU A 57 7.79 4.16 -10.27
C LEU A 57 7.82 3.40 -11.60
N ARG A 58 6.77 3.57 -12.40
CA ARG A 58 6.72 3.10 -13.79
C ARG A 58 7.05 4.29 -14.69
N ASP A 59 8.19 4.26 -15.36
CA ASP A 59 8.62 5.35 -16.26
C ASP A 59 8.62 6.72 -15.55
N GLY A 60 9.06 6.73 -14.28
CA GLY A 60 9.06 7.92 -13.42
C GLY A 60 7.70 8.29 -12.82
N GLN A 61 6.62 7.58 -13.17
CA GLN A 61 5.27 7.85 -12.68
C GLN A 61 4.88 6.92 -11.53
N TYR A 62 4.30 7.51 -10.50
CA TYR A 62 3.70 6.79 -9.39
C TYR A 62 2.29 6.34 -9.76
N ARG A 63 2.08 5.02 -9.81
CA ARG A 63 0.83 4.40 -10.28
C ARG A 63 0.34 3.37 -9.29
N ILE A 64 -0.98 3.18 -9.26
CA ILE A 64 -1.67 2.13 -8.49
C ILE A 64 -2.53 1.21 -9.37
N ASP A 65 -2.57 1.52 -10.67
CA ASP A 65 -3.30 0.80 -11.72
C ASP A 65 -2.54 -0.45 -12.18
N SER A 66 -3.05 -1.12 -13.22
CA SER A 66 -2.44 -2.35 -13.78
C SER A 66 -1.06 -2.14 -14.40
N GLN A 67 -0.64 -0.90 -14.65
CA GLN A 67 0.68 -0.54 -15.16
C GLN A 67 1.69 -0.25 -14.05
N ALA A 68 1.25 -0.20 -12.79
CA ALA A 68 2.13 -0.04 -11.64
C ALA A 68 3.18 -1.16 -11.57
N THR A 69 4.33 -0.87 -10.96
CA THR A 69 5.40 -1.86 -10.85
C THR A 69 4.98 -3.04 -9.96
N PRO A 70 5.55 -4.25 -10.18
CA PRO A 70 5.33 -5.37 -9.28
C PRO A 70 5.69 -5.05 -7.83
N THR A 71 6.72 -4.22 -7.61
CA THR A 71 7.10 -3.75 -6.27
C THR A 71 5.98 -2.94 -5.63
N MET A 72 5.35 -2.03 -6.38
CA MET A 72 4.22 -1.24 -5.87
C MET A 72 3.01 -2.12 -5.54
N LEU A 73 2.59 -2.99 -6.46
CA LEU A 73 1.41 -3.85 -6.28
C LEU A 73 1.58 -4.95 -5.22
N ASN A 74 2.82 -5.24 -4.80
CA ASN A 74 3.11 -6.24 -3.77
C ASN A 74 3.63 -5.63 -2.45
N CYS A 75 3.79 -4.31 -2.36
CA CYS A 75 4.21 -3.69 -1.11
C CYS A 75 3.11 -3.78 -0.06
N LEU A 76 3.52 -3.84 1.22
CA LEU A 76 2.55 -3.96 2.32
C LEU A 76 1.52 -2.82 2.32
N MET A 77 1.93 -1.58 2.06
CA MET A 77 1.01 -0.43 2.06
C MET A 77 -0.13 -0.59 1.05
N TYR A 78 0.17 -1.05 -0.17
CA TYR A 78 -0.84 -1.35 -1.18
C TYR A 78 -1.80 -2.43 -0.69
N LYS A 79 -1.25 -3.51 -0.14
CA LYS A 79 -2.06 -4.63 0.34
C LYS A 79 -2.96 -4.23 1.52
N LEU A 80 -2.47 -3.46 2.49
CA LEU A 80 -3.27 -2.98 3.61
C LEU A 80 -4.37 -1.99 3.16
N SER A 81 -4.04 -1.06 2.25
CA SER A 81 -4.99 -0.02 1.82
C SER A 81 -6.11 -0.55 0.93
N TYR A 82 -5.81 -1.52 0.05
CA TYR A 82 -6.76 -2.04 -0.93
C TYR A 82 -7.31 -3.44 -0.58
N TYR A 83 -7.08 -3.93 0.64
CA TYR A 83 -7.60 -5.21 1.07
C TYR A 83 -9.13 -5.21 0.96
N ARG A 84 -9.69 -6.15 0.17
CA ARG A 84 -11.13 -6.27 -0.08
C ARG A 84 -11.81 -5.00 -0.63
N PHE A 85 -11.04 -4.05 -1.17
CA PHE A 85 -11.58 -2.78 -1.67
C PHE A 85 -12.60 -2.97 -2.79
N VAL A 86 -12.38 -3.96 -3.67
CA VAL A 86 -13.30 -4.30 -4.76
C VAL A 86 -14.65 -4.82 -4.22
N GLU A 87 -14.66 -5.48 -3.06
CA GLU A 87 -15.91 -5.94 -2.44
C GLU A 87 -16.76 -4.77 -1.91
N THR A 88 -16.13 -3.61 -1.67
CA THR A 88 -16.80 -2.42 -1.13
C THR A 88 -17.43 -1.56 -2.22
N ASP A 89 -16.70 -1.30 -3.32
CA ASP A 89 -17.15 -0.43 -4.43
C ASP A 89 -17.66 -1.22 -5.66
N GLY A 90 -17.44 -2.53 -5.70
CA GLY A 90 -17.81 -3.41 -6.82
C GLY A 90 -16.90 -3.29 -8.05
N LYS A 91 -16.12 -2.20 -8.18
CA LYS A 91 -15.22 -1.97 -9.32
C LYS A 91 -13.75 -1.90 -8.92
N GLY A 92 -13.46 -1.38 -7.72
CA GLY A 92 -12.10 -1.12 -7.26
C GLY A 92 -11.57 0.19 -7.83
N PHE A 93 -12.44 1.20 -7.93
CA PHE A 93 -12.07 2.49 -8.47
C PHE A 93 -11.62 3.43 -7.33
N ASP A 94 -10.35 3.85 -7.34
CA ASP A 94 -9.83 4.82 -6.39
C ASP A 94 -10.21 6.24 -6.85
N ARG A 95 -11.05 6.92 -6.07
CA ARG A 95 -11.54 8.29 -6.36
C ARG A 95 -10.51 9.38 -6.11
N VAL A 96 -9.46 9.14 -5.35
CA VAL A 96 -8.34 10.09 -5.19
C VAL A 96 -7.44 10.03 -6.41
N ARG A 97 -7.10 8.83 -6.90
CA ARG A 97 -6.22 8.64 -8.08
C ARG A 97 -6.96 8.64 -9.41
N GLN A 98 -8.30 8.59 -9.38
CA GLN A 98 -9.15 8.54 -10.57
C GLN A 98 -8.80 7.38 -11.51
N THR A 99 -8.55 6.20 -10.93
CA THR A 99 -8.17 5.02 -11.70
C THR A 99 -8.62 3.73 -11.03
N GLU A 100 -8.74 2.68 -11.83
CA GLU A 100 -9.02 1.33 -11.35
C GLU A 100 -7.73 0.68 -10.83
N ILE A 101 -7.81 0.03 -9.66
CA ILE A 101 -6.64 -0.56 -9.00
C ILE A 101 -6.10 -1.75 -9.81
N GLY A 102 -4.77 -1.87 -9.88
CA GLY A 102 -4.10 -2.91 -10.68
C GLY A 102 -4.23 -4.32 -10.12
N LYS A 103 -4.19 -4.49 -8.80
CA LYS A 103 -4.26 -5.79 -8.13
C LYS A 103 -5.46 -5.84 -7.20
N LYS A 104 -6.51 -6.52 -7.67
CA LYS A 104 -7.83 -6.55 -7.04
C LYS A 104 -8.02 -7.60 -5.96
N TYR A 105 -7.48 -8.80 -6.18
CA TYR A 105 -7.72 -9.95 -5.33
C TYR A 105 -6.40 -10.49 -4.78
N PHE A 106 -6.24 -10.38 -3.48
CA PHE A 106 -5.10 -10.91 -2.76
C PHE A 106 -5.48 -11.18 -1.31
N LYS A 107 -4.69 -12.03 -0.66
CA LYS A 107 -4.82 -12.32 0.77
C LYS A 107 -3.66 -11.67 1.53
N LEU A 108 -3.98 -11.26 2.75
CA LEU A 108 -3.01 -11.02 3.80
C LEU A 108 -2.76 -12.36 4.51
N THR A 109 -1.51 -12.64 4.85
CA THR A 109 -1.08 -13.89 5.50
C THR A 109 -0.60 -13.67 6.92
N HIS A 110 -0.11 -12.47 7.24
CA HIS A 110 0.43 -12.13 8.56
C HIS A 110 -0.33 -10.99 9.25
N PHE A 111 -1.30 -10.39 8.55
CA PHE A 111 -2.14 -9.31 9.04
C PHE A 111 -3.61 -9.70 8.89
N GLU A 112 -4.41 -9.31 9.86
CA GLU A 112 -5.87 -9.45 9.82
C GLU A 112 -6.52 -8.08 10.01
N GLU A 113 -7.70 -7.92 9.41
CA GLU A 113 -8.51 -6.73 9.55
C GLU A 113 -9.38 -6.84 10.82
N VAL A 114 -9.23 -5.89 11.75
CA VAL A 114 -9.89 -5.95 13.07
C VAL A 114 -11.02 -4.94 13.27
N ARG A 115 -11.04 -3.80 12.56
CA ARG A 115 -12.12 -2.80 12.74
C ARG A 115 -12.21 -1.77 11.61
N TRP A 116 -13.44 -1.44 11.23
CA TRP A 116 -13.80 -0.22 10.50
C TRP A 116 -14.18 0.87 11.52
N LEU A 117 -13.49 2.01 11.50
CA LEU A 117 -13.95 3.24 12.19
C LEU A 117 -14.60 4.17 11.17
#